data_AF-A0A376W466-F1
#
_entry.id   AF-A0A376W466-F1
#
_cell.length_a   1.000
_cell.length_b   1.000
_cell.length_c   1.000
_cell.angle_alpha   90.00
_cell.angle_beta   90.00
_cell.angle_gamma   90.00
#
_symmetry.space_group_name_H-M   'P 1'
#
loop_
_entity.id
_entity.type
_entity.pdbx_description
1 polymer ?
#
loop_
_entity_poly.entity_id
_entity_poly.type
_entity_poly.pdbx_seq_one_letter_code
_entity_poly.pdbx_strand_id
1 'polypeptide(L)'
;MNYRIIPVTAFSQNCSLIWCEQTRLAALVDPGGDAEKIKQEVDASGLTLMQILLTHGHLDHVGAAAELAQHYGVPVLARKKKMSSGCKACLRKVVCLVWKSASR
;
A
#
# COMPACT_ATOMS: atom_id res chain seq x y z
N MET A 1 5.73 12.12 14.53
CA MET A 1 5.06 11.16 13.63
C MET A 1 3.79 11.84 13.15
N ASN A 2 3.65 12.03 11.85
CA ASN A 2 2.51 12.72 11.25
C ASN A 2 1.72 11.73 10.38
N TYR A 3 0.44 12.03 10.14
CA TYR A 3 -0.42 11.19 9.32
C TYR A 3 -1.46 12.00 8.55
N ARG A 4 -1.97 11.41 7.47
CA ARG A 4 -3.11 11.89 6.68
C ARG A 4 -3.99 10.71 6.30
N ILE A 5 -5.30 10.89 6.42
CA ILE A 5 -6.29 9.92 5.95
C ILE A 5 -6.67 10.28 4.52
N ILE A 6 -6.64 9.30 3.64
CA ILE A 6 -7.07 9.37 2.25
C ILE A 6 -8.26 8.40 2.13
N PRO A 7 -9.51 8.92 2.15
CA PRO A 7 -10.67 8.07 1.93
C PRO A 7 -10.63 7.50 0.51
N VAL A 8 -10.72 6.18 0.40
CA VAL A 8 -10.67 5.44 -0.86
C VAL A 8 -11.84 4.49 -1.00
N THR A 9 -12.13 4.11 -2.24
CA THR A 9 -13.23 3.24 -2.67
C THR A 9 -14.62 3.83 -2.37
N ALA A 10 -15.66 3.22 -2.94
CA ALA A 10 -17.05 3.57 -2.62
C ALA A 10 -17.43 3.28 -1.15
N PHE A 11 -16.62 2.50 -0.42
CA PHE A 11 -16.84 2.19 0.99
C PHE A 11 -16.25 3.24 1.95
N SER A 12 -15.62 4.31 1.43
CA SER A 12 -14.90 5.30 2.24
C SER A 12 -13.91 4.66 3.21
N GLN A 13 -13.19 3.64 2.72
CA GLN A 13 -12.15 2.98 3.50
C GLN A 13 -11.00 3.96 3.74
N ASN A 14 -10.50 4.00 4.98
CA ASN A 14 -9.47 4.95 5.40
C ASN A 14 -8.07 4.43 5.08
N CYS A 15 -7.57 4.70 3.88
CA CYS A 15 -6.13 4.56 3.62
C CYS A 15 -5.38 5.62 4.42
N SER A 16 -4.30 5.24 5.11
CA SER A 16 -3.52 6.18 5.93
C SER A 16 -2.11 6.34 5.39
N LEU A 17 -1.72 7.57 5.08
CA LEU A 17 -0.35 7.96 4.80
C LEU A 17 0.30 8.42 6.10
N ILE A 18 1.32 7.70 6.58
CA ILE A 18 2.05 8.02 7.80
C ILE A 18 3.50 8.37 7.47
N TRP A 19 4.11 9.33 8.19
CA TRP A 19 5.50 9.70 7.95
C TRP A 19 6.23 10.26 9.16
N CYS A 20 7.56 10.19 9.09
CA CYS A 20 8.46 10.88 10.00
C CYS A 20 8.73 12.29 9.51
N GLU A 21 8.51 13.31 10.35
CA GLU A 21 8.69 14.71 9.96
C GLU A 21 10.15 15.06 9.65
N GLN A 22 11.08 14.46 10.40
CA GLN A 22 12.52 14.75 10.24
C GLN A 22 13.11 14.13 8.99
N THR A 23 12.78 12.86 8.71
CA THR A 23 13.39 12.11 7.60
C THR A 23 12.56 12.11 6.33
N ARG A 24 11.30 12.56 6.40
CA ARG A 24 10.33 12.58 5.29
C ARG A 24 10.03 11.18 4.71
N LEU A 25 10.45 10.12 5.40
CA LEU A 25 10.14 8.74 5.06
C LEU A 25 8.70 8.41 5.44
N ALA A 26 7.98 7.77 4.52
CA ALA A 26 6.57 7.48 4.64
C ALA A 26 6.24 6.00 4.44
N ALA A 27 5.06 5.62 4.94
CA ALA A 27 4.42 4.35 4.65
C ALA A 27 2.93 4.56 4.37
N LEU A 28 2.36 3.73 3.51
CA LEU A 28 0.92 3.66 3.31
C LEU A 28 0.36 2.49 4.11
N VAL A 29 -0.79 2.70 4.75
CA VAL A 29 -1.53 1.66 5.46
C VAL A 29 -2.85 1.44 4.74
N ASP A 30 -3.14 0.18 4.42
CA ASP A 30 -4.37 -0.29 3.79
C ASP A 30 -4.81 0.53 2.55
N PRO A 31 -4.04 0.52 1.44
CA PRO A 31 -4.47 1.13 0.18
C PRO A 31 -5.53 0.26 -0.50
N GLY A 32 -6.79 0.51 -0.13
CA GLY A 32 -7.97 -0.20 -0.59
C GLY A 32 -8.31 -0.09 -2.07
N GLY A 33 -8.04 1.07 -2.68
CA GLY A 33 -8.41 1.39 -4.06
C GLY A 33 -7.96 2.80 -4.42
N ASP A 34 -8.48 3.35 -5.52
CA ASP A 34 -8.20 4.72 -6.01
C ASP A 34 -6.70 5.03 -6.10
N ALA A 35 -5.92 4.14 -6.71
CA ALA A 35 -4.47 4.23 -6.76
C ALA A 35 -3.97 5.58 -7.30
N GLU A 36 -4.60 6.14 -8.34
CA GLU A 36 -4.25 7.46 -8.88
C GLU A 36 -4.42 8.59 -7.86
N LYS A 37 -5.49 8.56 -7.07
CA LYS A 37 -5.72 9.54 -6.00
C LYS A 37 -4.63 9.43 -4.93
N ILE A 38 -4.28 8.20 -4.54
CA ILE A 38 -3.19 7.96 -3.59
C ILE A 38 -1.86 8.49 -4.14
N LYS A 39 -1.55 8.24 -5.42
CA LYS A 39 -0.33 8.73 -6.05
C LYS A 39 -0.24 10.25 -6.02
N GLN A 40 -1.32 10.93 -6.41
CA GLN A 40 -1.40 12.39 -6.38
C GLN A 40 -1.14 12.96 -4.97
N GLU A 41 -1.73 12.35 -3.93
CA GLU A 41 -1.52 12.77 -2.54
C GLU A 41 -0.08 12.55 -2.07
N VAL A 42 0.51 11.39 -2.40
CA VAL A 42 1.90 11.07 -2.05
C VAL A 42 2.87 12.02 -2.78
N ASP A 43 2.68 12.24 -4.08
CA ASP A 43 3.56 13.09 -4.88
C ASP A 43 3.45 14.56 -4.45
N ALA A 44 2.23 15.06 -4.19
CA ALA A 44 2.01 16.41 -3.69
C ALA A 44 2.58 16.62 -2.27
N SER A 45 2.71 15.55 -1.49
CA SER A 45 3.23 15.64 -0.13
C SER A 45 4.76 15.80 -0.08
N GLY A 46 5.49 15.48 -1.15
CA GLY A 46 6.96 15.50 -1.15
C GLY A 46 7.57 14.53 -0.13
N LEU A 47 6.98 13.35 0.02
CA LEU A 47 7.41 12.29 0.93
C LEU A 47 8.05 11.15 0.15
N THR A 48 9.01 10.45 0.77
CA THR A 48 9.61 9.24 0.20
C THR A 48 8.89 8.02 0.74
N LEU A 49 8.07 7.38 -0.10
CA LEU A 49 7.39 6.14 0.28
C LEU A 49 8.39 4.99 0.39
N MET A 50 8.41 4.30 1.54
CA MET A 50 9.35 3.21 1.80
C MET A 50 8.71 1.83 1.82
N GLN A 51 7.41 1.75 2.13
CA GLN A 51 6.70 0.49 2.30
C GLN A 51 5.19 0.69 2.31
N ILE A 52 4.47 -0.38 2.03
CA ILE A 52 3.02 -0.49 2.19
C ILE A 52 2.73 -1.51 3.28
N LEU A 53 1.85 -1.17 4.22
CA LEU A 53 1.46 -1.98 5.36
C LEU A 53 0.00 -2.41 5.21
N LEU A 54 -0.27 -3.70 5.38
CA LEU A 54 -1.62 -4.24 5.35
C LEU A 54 -2.01 -4.76 6.74
N THR A 55 -3.10 -4.21 7.29
CA THR A 55 -3.63 -4.62 8.59
C THR A 55 -4.28 -6.01 8.51
N HIS A 56 -5.01 -6.26 7.42
CA HIS A 56 -5.68 -7.50 7.06
C HIS A 56 -5.92 -7.59 5.54
N GLY A 57 -6.50 -8.72 5.08
CA GLY A 57 -6.55 -9.09 3.66
C GLY A 57 -7.91 -8.98 2.99
N HIS A 58 -8.79 -8.07 3.43
CA HIS A 58 -10.04 -7.81 2.73
C HIS A 58 -9.82 -6.97 1.47
N LEU A 59 -10.68 -7.16 0.47
CA LEU A 59 -10.49 -6.60 -0.87
C LEU A 59 -10.40 -5.07 -0.86
N ASP A 60 -11.26 -4.44 -0.07
CA ASP A 60 -11.36 -3.01 0.16
C ASP A 60 -10.18 -2.42 0.94
N HIS A 61 -9.22 -3.23 1.42
CA HIS A 61 -7.98 -2.78 2.08
C HIS A 61 -6.70 -3.08 1.28
N VAL A 62 -6.79 -3.91 0.24
CA VAL A 62 -5.61 -4.38 -0.54
C VAL A 62 -5.68 -4.04 -2.04
N GLY A 63 -6.81 -3.51 -2.52
CA GLY A 63 -7.09 -3.40 -3.95
C GLY A 63 -6.08 -2.58 -4.74
N ALA A 64 -5.49 -1.52 -4.16
CA ALA A 64 -4.46 -0.71 -4.81
C ALA A 64 -3.02 -1.09 -4.39
N ALA A 65 -2.83 -2.02 -3.44
CA ALA A 65 -1.52 -2.31 -2.86
C ALA A 65 -0.49 -2.80 -3.89
N ALA A 66 -0.91 -3.65 -4.84
CA ALA A 66 -0.01 -4.21 -5.85
C ALA A 66 0.52 -3.14 -6.81
N GLU A 67 -0.39 -2.30 -7.29
CA GLU A 67 -0.11 -1.25 -8.25
C GLU A 67 0.81 -0.18 -7.64
N LEU A 68 0.52 0.25 -6.41
CA LEU A 68 1.33 1.24 -5.71
C LEU A 68 2.72 0.69 -5.36
N ALA A 69 2.81 -0.58 -4.94
CA ALA A 69 4.10 -1.22 -4.67
C ALA A 69 4.98 -1.26 -5.93
N GLN A 70 4.39 -1.57 -7.09
CA GLN A 70 5.10 -1.58 -8.36
C GLN A 70 5.50 -0.16 -8.80
N HIS A 71 4.58 0.81 -8.67
CA HIS A 71 4.83 2.19 -9.07
C HIS A 71 5.96 2.85 -8.27
N TYR A 72 5.96 2.68 -6.94
CA TYR A 72 6.96 3.27 -6.05
C TYR A 72 8.19 2.37 -5.82
N GLY A 73 8.17 1.12 -6.30
CA GLY A 73 9.27 0.16 -6.10
C GLY A 73 9.46 -0.26 -4.63
N VAL A 74 8.36 -0.33 -3.85
CA VAL A 74 8.39 -0.57 -2.41
C VAL A 74 7.79 -1.93 -2.02
N PRO A 75 8.25 -2.55 -0.92
CA PRO A 75 7.68 -3.80 -0.43
C PRO A 75 6.29 -3.60 0.18
N VAL A 76 5.47 -4.66 0.10
CA VAL A 76 4.20 -4.78 0.84
C VAL A 76 4.41 -5.71 2.03
N LEU A 77 4.16 -5.22 3.24
CA LEU A 77 4.27 -5.96 4.50
C LEU A 77 2.88 -6.26 5.06
N ALA A 78 2.66 -7.52 5.45
CA ALA A 78 1.40 -7.97 6.05
C ALA A 78 1.68 -8.96 7.19
N ARG A 79 0.71 -9.13 8.10
CA ARG A 79 0.84 -10.05 9.24
C ARG A 79 0.98 -11.51 8.78
N LYS A 80 1.86 -12.28 9.45
CA LYS A 80 2.22 -13.67 9.07
C LYS A 80 1.13 -14.74 9.28
N LYS A 81 -0.13 -14.41 9.61
CA LYS A 81 -1.13 -15.39 10.09
C LYS A 81 -2.26 -15.64 9.07
N LYS A 82 -2.35 -16.89 8.58
CA LYS A 82 -3.37 -17.51 7.72
C LYS A 82 -4.15 -16.54 6.80
N MET A 83 -3.47 -16.11 5.74
CA MET A 83 -4.10 -15.57 4.55
C MET A 83 -5.18 -16.55 4.04
N SER A 84 -6.44 -16.11 3.97
CA SER A 84 -7.54 -16.92 3.41
C SER A 84 -7.23 -17.29 1.95
N SER A 85 -7.79 -18.40 1.45
CA SER A 85 -7.44 -18.99 0.15
C SER A 85 -7.51 -18.02 -1.04
N GLY A 86 -8.44 -17.06 -1.04
CA GLY A 86 -8.51 -15.99 -2.06
C GLY A 86 -7.40 -14.93 -1.91
N CYS A 87 -7.04 -14.60 -0.68
CA CYS A 87 -6.02 -13.60 -0.38
C CYS A 87 -4.59 -14.15 -0.63
N LYS A 88 -4.39 -15.47 -0.58
CA LYS A 88 -3.15 -16.11 -1.07
C LYS A 88 -2.92 -15.88 -2.56
N ALA A 89 -3.97 -15.81 -3.39
CA ALA A 89 -3.82 -15.56 -4.83
C ALA A 89 -3.53 -14.08 -5.12
N CYS A 90 -4.19 -13.16 -4.40
CA CYS A 90 -3.96 -11.72 -4.51
C CYS A 90 -2.54 -11.35 -4.05
N LEU A 91 -2.13 -11.76 -2.84
CA LEU A 91 -0.75 -11.53 -2.37
C LEU A 91 0.30 -12.34 -3.11
N ARG A 92 0.03 -13.56 -3.60
CA ARG A 92 1.01 -14.23 -4.49
C ARG A 92 1.19 -13.47 -5.79
N LYS A 93 0.15 -12.85 -6.35
CA LYS A 93 0.32 -11.95 -7.50
C LYS A 93 1.11 -10.70 -7.11
N VAL A 94 0.75 -10.02 -6.03
CA VAL A 94 1.48 -8.82 -5.54
C VAL A 94 2.95 -9.13 -5.24
N VAL A 95 3.21 -10.12 -4.39
CA VAL A 95 4.56 -10.53 -3.98
C VAL A 95 5.35 -11.13 -5.15
N CYS A 96 4.74 -11.93 -6.03
CA CYS A 96 5.46 -12.51 -7.19
C CYS A 96 5.67 -11.50 -8.33
N LEU A 97 4.77 -10.54 -8.55
CA LEU A 97 4.99 -9.44 -9.50
C LEU A 97 6.12 -8.53 -9.03
N VAL A 98 6.11 -8.13 -7.75
CA VAL A 98 7.18 -7.31 -7.14
C VAL A 98 8.53 -8.05 -7.13
N TRP A 99 8.55 -9.37 -6.90
CA TRP A 99 9.81 -10.14 -6.91
C TRP A 99 10.35 -10.39 -8.32
N LYS A 100 9.48 -10.53 -9.34
CA LYS A 100 9.91 -10.68 -10.74
C LYS A 100 10.43 -9.37 -11.35
N SER A 101 9.97 -8.20 -10.89
CA SER A 101 10.46 -6.90 -11.37
C SER A 101 11.76 -6.45 -10.69
N ALA A 102 12.06 -6.94 -9.48
CA ALA A 102 13.30 -6.64 -8.76
C ALA A 102 14.51 -7.54 -9.15
N SER A 103 14.33 -8.42 -10.13
CA SER A 103 15.32 -9.42 -10.58
C SER A 103 15.72 -9.24 -12.06
N ARG A 104 15.57 -8.05 -12.64
CA ARG A 104 16.11 -7.66 -13.95
C ARG A 104 16.90 -6.38 -13.84
#